data_AF-A0A1T4QUF0-F1
#
_entry.id   AF-A0A1T4QUF0-F1
#
_cell.length_a   1.000
_cell.length_b   1.000
_cell.length_c   1.000
_cell.angle_alpha   90.00
_cell.angle_beta   90.00
_cell.angle_gamma   90.00
#
_symmetry.space_group_name_H-M   'P 1'
#
loop_
_entity.id
_entity.type
_entity.pdbx_description
1 polymer ?
#
loop_
_entity_poly.entity_id
_entity_poly.type
_entity_poly.pdbx_seq_one_letter_code
_entity_poly.pdbx_strand_id
1 'polypeptide(L)'
;MTIEQEIKLQARYLAQDMAKDMAKDMAKDIAKDMAKDMANDMANDMAKNMAQGIAKNMANDIVQSKVDESKLETAKNLLKINISPEQIAMATGLSLEQVKNLKTGEI
;
A
#
# COMPACT_ATOMS: atom_id res chain seq x y z
N MET A 1 -34.52 -44.14 43.69
CA MET A 1 -35.04 -43.03 42.88
C MET A 1 -36.40 -43.42 42.36
N THR A 2 -37.31 -42.46 42.18
CA THR A 2 -38.57 -42.72 41.49
C THR A 2 -38.35 -42.63 39.98
N ILE A 3 -39.15 -43.35 39.18
CA ILE A 3 -39.13 -43.28 37.71
C ILE A 3 -39.27 -41.82 37.23
N GLU A 4 -40.04 -41.01 37.95
CA GLU A 4 -40.19 -39.58 37.67
C GLU A 4 -38.87 -38.79 37.85
N GLN A 5 -38.04 -39.13 38.85
CA GLN A 5 -36.73 -38.51 39.04
C GLN A 5 -35.76 -38.90 37.92
N GLU A 6 -35.80 -40.14 37.45
CA GLU A 6 -34.96 -40.60 36.34
C GLU A 6 -35.32 -39.91 35.01
N ILE A 7 -36.61 -39.77 34.71
CA ILE A 7 -37.08 -39.05 33.52
C ILE A 7 -36.68 -37.57 33.58
N LYS A 8 -36.83 -36.91 34.73
CA LYS A 8 -36.39 -35.51 34.92
C LYS A 8 -34.88 -35.37 34.75
N LEU A 9 -34.10 -36.33 35.22
CA LEU A 9 -32.64 -36.30 35.08
C LEU A 9 -32.22 -36.47 33.62
N GLN A 10 -32.81 -37.42 32.89
CA GLN A 10 -32.56 -37.63 31.47
C GLN A 10 -32.94 -36.39 30.63
N ALA A 11 -34.09 -35.79 30.90
CA ALA A 11 -34.52 -34.56 30.22
C ALA A 11 -33.54 -33.40 30.48
N ARG A 12 -32.99 -33.28 31.70
CA ARG A 12 -31.97 -32.27 32.01
C ARG A 12 -30.65 -32.53 31.29
N TYR A 13 -30.20 -33.78 31.21
CA TYR A 13 -28.99 -34.13 30.47
C TYR A 13 -29.14 -33.79 28.99
N LEU A 14 -30.26 -34.19 28.37
CA LEU A 14 -30.52 -33.89 26.96
C LEU A 14 -30.59 -32.37 26.72
N ALA A 15 -31.26 -31.63 27.59
CA ALA A 15 -31.32 -30.17 27.49
C ALA A 15 -29.95 -29.51 27.65
N GLN A 16 -29.12 -29.99 28.58
CA GLN A 16 -27.77 -29.48 28.78
C GLN A 16 -26.85 -29.77 27.59
N ASP A 17 -26.93 -30.97 27.01
CA ASP A 17 -26.10 -31.32 25.86
C ASP A 17 -26.51 -30.53 24.62
N MET A 18 -27.82 -30.42 24.34
CA MET A 18 -28.30 -29.55 23.26
C MET A 18 -27.88 -28.10 23.45
N ALA A 19 -27.96 -27.57 24.68
CA ALA A 19 -27.55 -26.20 24.96
C ALA A 19 -26.04 -25.99 24.78
N LYS A 20 -25.22 -26.97 25.19
CA LYS A 20 -23.77 -26.92 25.00
C LYS A 20 -23.38 -26.99 23.52
N ASP A 21 -24.03 -27.84 22.75
CA ASP A 21 -23.72 -28.00 21.33
C ASP A 21 -24.13 -26.74 20.56
N MET A 22 -25.33 -26.21 20.82
CA MET A 22 -25.77 -24.95 20.23
C MET A 22 -24.85 -23.78 20.58
N ALA A 23 -24.40 -23.70 21.84
CA ALA A 23 -23.45 -22.67 22.27
C ALA A 23 -22.08 -22.80 21.59
N LYS A 24 -21.58 -24.03 21.41
CA LYS A 24 -20.32 -24.29 20.71
C LYS A 24 -20.40 -23.92 19.24
N ASP A 25 -21.48 -24.30 18.56
CA ASP A 25 -21.66 -24.02 17.15
C ASP A 25 -21.79 -22.51 16.92
N MET A 26 -22.59 -21.83 17.73
CA MET A 26 -22.70 -20.37 17.67
C MET A 26 -21.36 -19.67 17.92
N ALA A 27 -20.60 -20.11 18.94
CA ALA A 27 -19.28 -19.54 19.21
C ALA A 27 -18.29 -19.76 18.06
N LYS A 28 -18.34 -20.94 17.43
CA LYS A 28 -17.49 -21.29 16.30
C LYS A 28 -17.81 -20.47 15.07
N ASP A 29 -19.10 -20.27 14.77
CA ASP A 29 -19.54 -19.47 13.64
C ASP A 29 -19.17 -18.00 13.83
N ILE A 30 -19.44 -17.43 15.02
CA ILE A 30 -19.04 -16.07 15.36
C ILE A 30 -17.51 -15.89 15.24
N ALA A 31 -16.73 -16.83 15.76
CA ALA A 31 -15.27 -16.76 15.69
C ALA A 31 -14.77 -16.84 14.24
N LYS A 32 -15.38 -17.68 13.41
CA LYS A 32 -15.02 -17.84 12.00
C LYS A 32 -15.33 -16.58 11.19
N ASP A 33 -16.50 -15.99 11.42
CA ASP A 33 -16.91 -14.77 10.73
C ASP A 33 -16.04 -13.58 11.13
N MET A 34 -15.79 -13.39 12.43
CA MET A 34 -14.86 -12.35 12.89
C MET A 34 -13.44 -12.51 12.32
N ALA A 35 -12.92 -13.75 12.27
CA ALA A 35 -11.60 -14.01 11.71
C ALA A 35 -11.55 -13.71 10.20
N LYS A 36 -12.62 -14.05 9.47
CA LYS A 36 -12.72 -13.79 8.03
C LYS A 36 -12.81 -12.31 7.72
N ASP A 37 -13.62 -11.57 8.47
CA ASP A 37 -13.78 -10.12 8.30
C ASP A 37 -12.47 -9.39 8.61
N MET A 38 -11.82 -9.73 9.72
CA MET A 38 -10.52 -9.15 10.09
C MET A 38 -9.44 -9.44 9.03
N ALA A 39 -9.41 -10.66 8.47
CA ALA A 39 -8.46 -11.01 7.42
C ALA A 39 -8.74 -10.25 6.12
N ASN A 40 -10.01 -10.09 5.73
CA ASN A 40 -10.40 -9.34 4.54
C ASN A 40 -10.07 -7.85 4.67
N ASP A 41 -10.35 -7.25 5.82
CA ASP A 41 -10.08 -5.84 6.07
C ASP A 41 -8.56 -5.58 6.05
N MET A 42 -7.77 -6.41 6.73
CA MET A 42 -6.31 -6.30 6.72
C MET A 42 -5.74 -6.47 5.30
N ALA A 43 -6.24 -7.43 4.53
CA ALA A 43 -5.80 -7.65 3.15
C ALA A 43 -6.16 -6.47 2.24
N ASN A 44 -7.38 -5.93 2.35
CA ASN A 44 -7.83 -4.79 1.57
C ASN A 44 -7.04 -3.52 1.90
N ASP A 45 -6.79 -3.26 3.18
CA ASP A 45 -6.02 -2.10 3.62
C ASP A 45 -4.55 -2.20 3.18
N MET A 46 -3.94 -3.37 3.31
CA MET A 46 -2.59 -3.61 2.82
C MET A 46 -2.50 -3.41 1.29
N ALA A 47 -3.45 -3.95 0.54
CA ALA A 47 -3.51 -3.81 -0.92
C ALA A 47 -3.70 -2.34 -1.35
N LYS A 48 -4.61 -1.61 -0.71
CA LYS A 48 -4.84 -0.18 -0.96
C LYS A 48 -3.59 0.64 -0.67
N ASN A 49 -2.97 0.42 0.49
CA ASN A 49 -1.78 1.16 0.90
C ASN A 49 -0.59 0.88 -0.04
N MET A 50 -0.39 -0.37 -0.44
CA MET A 50 0.65 -0.75 -1.39
C MET A 50 0.41 -0.13 -2.78
N ALA A 51 -0.83 -0.18 -3.28
CA ALA A 51 -1.19 0.42 -4.57
C ALA A 51 -1.00 1.94 -4.55
N GLN A 52 -1.42 2.62 -3.48
CA GLN A 52 -1.23 4.06 -3.32
C GLN A 52 0.25 4.43 -3.23
N GLY A 53 1.06 3.65 -2.50
CA GLY A 53 2.50 3.86 -2.40
C GLY A 53 3.21 3.73 -3.74
N ILE A 54 2.92 2.67 -4.49
CA ILE A 54 3.48 2.46 -5.84
C ILE A 54 3.07 3.58 -6.78
N ALA A 55 1.79 3.95 -6.79
CA ALA A 55 1.28 5.02 -7.66
C ALA A 55 1.92 6.37 -7.35
N LYS A 56 2.08 6.72 -6.06
CA LYS A 56 2.71 7.96 -5.63
C LYS A 56 4.20 8.00 -6.00
N ASN A 57 4.92 6.91 -5.79
CA ASN A 57 6.33 6.82 -6.14
C ASN A 57 6.52 6.94 -7.66
N MET A 58 5.75 6.19 -8.44
CA MET A 58 5.81 6.26 -9.90
C MET A 58 5.44 7.66 -10.43
N ALA A 59 4.44 8.31 -9.84
CA ALA A 59 4.07 9.68 -10.21
C ALA A 59 5.22 10.67 -9.90
N ASN A 60 5.84 10.56 -8.73
CA ASN A 60 6.98 11.40 -8.35
C ASN A 60 8.19 11.17 -9.28
N ASP A 61 8.50 9.92 -9.60
CA ASP A 61 9.62 9.57 -10.51
C ASP A 61 9.39 10.12 -11.91
N ILE A 62 8.16 10.03 -12.44
CA ILE A 62 7.80 10.59 -13.75
C ILE A 62 7.91 12.12 -13.73
N VAL A 63 7.43 12.78 -12.67
CA VAL A 63 7.51 14.24 -12.54
C VAL A 63 8.97 14.68 -12.46
N GLN A 64 9.78 14.02 -11.63
CA GLN A 64 11.19 14.35 -11.46
C GLN A 64 11.97 14.14 -12.76
N SER A 65 11.76 13.01 -13.44
CA SER A 65 12.38 12.71 -14.74
C SER A 65 12.03 13.75 -15.79
N LYS A 66 10.76 14.16 -15.91
CA LYS A 66 10.34 15.20 -16.86
C LYS A 66 10.94 16.57 -16.53
N VAL A 67 11.05 16.91 -15.25
CA VAL A 67 11.68 18.16 -14.80
C VAL A 67 13.16 18.14 -15.18
N ASP A 68 13.87 17.04 -14.95
CA ASP A 68 15.29 16.94 -15.26
C ASP A 68 15.55 16.93 -16.78
N GLU A 69 14.71 16.27 -17.58
CA GLU A 69 14.73 16.37 -19.04
C GLU A 69 14.52 17.81 -19.52
N SER A 70 13.55 18.53 -18.96
CA SER A 70 13.26 19.92 -19.34
C SER A 70 14.41 20.88 -19.03
N LYS A 71 15.09 20.68 -17.90
CA LYS A 71 16.30 21.43 -17.53
C LYS A 71 17.44 21.14 -18.51
N LEU A 72 17.63 19.87 -18.87
CA LEU A 72 18.66 19.44 -19.80
C LEU A 72 18.44 20.05 -21.19
N GLU A 73 17.20 20.02 -21.68
CA GLU A 73 16.85 20.58 -22.98
C GLU A 73 16.99 22.10 -23.00
N THR A 74 16.58 22.79 -21.93
CA THR A 74 16.81 24.22 -21.76
C THR A 74 18.29 24.54 -21.79
N ALA A 75 19.12 23.79 -21.06
CA ALA A 75 20.56 23.97 -21.06
C ALA A 75 21.20 23.77 -22.44
N LYS A 76 20.78 22.73 -23.18
CA LYS A 76 21.22 22.49 -24.57
C LYS A 76 20.87 23.65 -25.49
N ASN A 77 19.66 24.19 -25.37
CA ASN A 77 19.21 25.31 -26.20
C ASN A 77 19.96 26.60 -25.88
N LEU A 78 20.26 26.86 -24.61
CA LEU A 78 21.08 28.00 -24.20
C LEU A 78 22.54 27.87 -24.66
N LEU A 79 23.10 26.65 -24.66
CA LEU A 79 24.45 26.39 -25.21
C LEU A 79 24.51 26.68 -26.71
N LYS A 80 23.48 26.32 -27.48
CA LYS A 80 23.41 26.57 -28.94
C LYS A 80 23.45 28.06 -29.30
N ILE A 81 22.97 28.94 -28.41
CA ILE A 81 22.99 30.41 -28.60
C ILE A 81 24.21 31.07 -27.94
N ASN A 82 25.26 30.31 -27.62
CA ASN A 82 26.52 30.80 -27.03
C ASN A 82 26.38 31.45 -25.64
N ILE A 83 25.36 31.10 -24.84
CA ILE A 83 25.30 31.52 -23.42
C ILE A 83 26.42 30.81 -22.64
N SER A 84 27.01 31.48 -21.64
CA SER A 84 28.09 30.89 -20.84
C SER A 84 27.57 29.74 -19.95
N PRO A 85 28.36 28.67 -19.74
CA PRO A 85 27.97 27.56 -18.86
C PRO A 85 27.57 27.99 -17.44
N GLU A 86 28.19 29.05 -16.93
CA GLU A 86 27.90 29.65 -15.62
C GLU A 86 26.48 30.21 -15.56
N GLN A 87 26.06 30.94 -16.60
CA GLN A 87 24.72 31.52 -16.69
C GLN A 87 23.65 30.42 -16.88
N ILE A 88 23.98 29.37 -17.60
CA ILE A 88 23.08 28.22 -17.82
C ILE A 88 22.89 27.43 -16.52
N ALA A 89 23.97 27.14 -15.80
CA ALA A 89 23.90 26.50 -14.48
C ALA A 89 23.03 27.30 -13.52
N MET A 90 23.20 28.64 -13.51
CA MET A 90 22.37 29.54 -12.69
C MET A 90 20.89 29.54 -13.11
N ALA A 91 20.59 29.53 -14.41
CA ALA A 91 19.22 29.60 -14.92
C ALA A 91 18.44 28.28 -14.83
N THR A 92 19.13 27.15 -14.94
CA THR A 92 18.50 25.81 -14.97
C THR A 92 18.59 25.07 -13.62
N GLY A 93 19.45 25.54 -12.72
CA GLY A 93 19.77 24.85 -11.47
C GLY A 93 20.62 23.58 -11.65
N LEU A 94 21.18 23.36 -12.85
CA LEU A 94 22.15 22.29 -13.11
C LEU A 94 23.53 22.67 -12.58
N SER A 95 24.37 21.67 -12.28
CA SER A 95 25.76 21.92 -11.89
C SER A 95 26.59 22.40 -13.08
N LEU A 96 27.66 23.15 -12.80
CA LEU A 96 28.56 23.64 -13.83
C LEU A 96 29.21 22.50 -14.64
N GLU A 97 29.50 21.37 -13.99
CA GLU A 97 30.01 20.16 -14.66
C GLU A 97 28.95 19.54 -15.59
N GLN A 98 27.70 19.41 -15.15
CA GLN A 98 26.61 18.88 -15.98
C GLN A 98 26.44 19.71 -17.27
N VAL A 99 26.49 21.03 -17.16
CA VAL A 99 26.41 21.93 -18.31
C VAL A 99 27.65 21.84 -19.21
N LYS A 100 28.85 21.65 -18.64
CA LYS A 100 30.08 21.45 -19.42
C LYS A 100 30.07 20.13 -20.18
N ASN A 101 29.61 19.04 -19.56
CA ASN A 101 29.48 17.73 -20.21
C ASN A 101 28.49 17.77 -21.37
N LEU A 102 27.39 18.52 -21.22
CA LEU A 102 26.46 18.79 -22.31
C LEU A 102 27.09 19.49 -23.52
N LYS A 103 28.12 20.32 -23.28
CA LYS A 103 28.85 21.04 -24.33
C LYS A 103 29.87 20.14 -25.04
N THR A 104 30.51 19.22 -24.31
CA THR A 104 31.51 18.29 -24.88
C THR A 104 30.88 17.09 -25.58
N GLY A 105 29.58 16.85 -25.41
CA GLY A 105 28.86 15.73 -26.03
C GLY A 105 29.09 14.40 -25.32
N GLU A 106 29.74 14.42 -24.15
CA GLU A 106 29.91 13.27 -23.28
C GLU A 106 28.71 13.22 -22.33
N ILE A 107 27.74 12.36 -22.64
CA ILE A 107 26.62 11.99 -21.76
C ILE A 107 26.77 10.50 -21.44
#